data_AF-A0AAF0CRB0-F1
#
_entry.id   AF-A0AAF0CRB0-F1
#
_cell.length_a   1.000
_cell.length_b   1.000
_cell.length_c   1.000
_cell.angle_alpha   90.00
_cell.angle_beta   90.00
_cell.angle_gamma   90.00
#
_symmetry.space_group_name_H-M   'P 1'
#
loop_
_entity.id
_entity.type
_entity.pdbx_description
1 polymer ?
#
loop_
_entity_poly.entity_id
_entity_poly.type
_entity_poly.pdbx_seq_one_letter_code
_entity_poly.pdbx_strand_id
1 'polypeptide(L)'
;MTRSTCRFLLVVFAMGATAVLRAAPEVTAPPGDLPAALALFAERRYAEAQPVFEAVLAANPHDTTALLHLGKLAAKRRERELAVDYLGRALAIAPDDPLLNFEYGAACSIHAGTMGTSFKALGAARRGRQAMERAVALEPSNLMFRQGLLEYYAEAPGIAGGSMRKAYEQADAISAIDLNQGAFARANLHRIEGDMMSALQTLAEVIDRSPENYFALYQFGRCSAASGIALERGLSSLQKCLELPAPDKGAPPAYVWWRIGQIQAQLGDKSAARLALLQAQKLLPDDAKLAAEVAELDAVDA
;
A
#
# COMPACT_ATOMS: atom_id res chain seq x y z
N MET A 1 -17.35 -79.16 -32.12
CA MET A 1 -18.20 -77.93 -32.15
C MET A 1 -18.55 -77.58 -30.71
N THR A 2 -17.69 -76.85 -29.97
CA THR A 2 -17.55 -75.38 -29.86
C THR A 2 -18.78 -74.67 -29.28
N ARG A 3 -18.64 -74.13 -28.06
CA ARG A 3 -18.71 -72.67 -27.77
C ARG A 3 -18.37 -72.42 -26.29
N SER A 4 -17.23 -71.77 -26.07
CA SER A 4 -16.83 -71.19 -24.79
C SER A 4 -17.10 -69.68 -24.81
N THR A 5 -17.60 -69.18 -23.68
CA THR A 5 -17.84 -67.77 -23.35
C THR A 5 -16.53 -67.00 -23.20
N CYS A 6 -16.45 -65.80 -23.77
CA CYS A 6 -15.34 -64.88 -23.54
C CYS A 6 -15.85 -63.47 -23.22
N ARG A 7 -15.43 -62.97 -22.06
CA ARG A 7 -15.79 -61.71 -21.41
C ARG A 7 -14.75 -60.67 -21.83
N PHE A 8 -15.13 -59.69 -22.65
CA PHE A 8 -14.20 -58.62 -23.06
C PHE A 8 -14.13 -57.53 -21.98
N LEU A 9 -12.92 -57.36 -21.44
CA LEU A 9 -12.53 -56.27 -20.54
C LEU A 9 -12.19 -55.04 -21.40
N LEU A 10 -12.86 -53.91 -21.18
CA LEU A 10 -12.56 -52.63 -21.81
C LEU A 10 -11.40 -51.97 -21.04
N VAL A 11 -10.24 -51.86 -21.68
CA VAL A 11 -9.08 -51.10 -21.18
C VAL A 11 -9.18 -49.68 -21.74
N VAL A 12 -9.41 -48.70 -20.87
CA VAL A 12 -9.37 -47.27 -21.21
C VAL A 12 -7.90 -46.81 -21.11
N PHE A 13 -7.31 -46.44 -22.24
CA PHE A 13 -6.01 -45.77 -22.30
C PHE A 13 -6.17 -44.30 -21.90
N ALA A 14 -5.65 -43.92 -20.72
CA ALA A 14 -5.46 -42.53 -20.35
C ALA A 14 -4.20 -42.00 -21.03
N MET A 15 -4.33 -41.15 -22.05
CA MET A 15 -3.22 -40.35 -22.57
C MET A 15 -2.90 -39.25 -21.56
N GLY A 16 -1.89 -39.46 -20.73
CA GLY A 16 -1.33 -38.43 -19.86
C GLY A 16 -0.59 -37.38 -20.68
N ALA A 17 -1.16 -36.18 -20.79
CA ALA A 17 -0.41 -35.00 -21.22
C ALA A 17 0.52 -34.58 -20.07
N THR A 18 1.78 -35.02 -20.11
CA THR A 18 2.83 -34.50 -19.23
C THR A 18 3.20 -33.10 -19.70
N ALA A 19 2.54 -32.09 -19.13
CA ALA A 19 3.02 -30.72 -19.19
C ALA A 19 4.37 -30.68 -18.46
N VAL A 20 5.46 -30.64 -19.23
CA VAL A 20 6.79 -30.33 -18.69
C VAL A 20 6.74 -28.88 -18.24
N LEU A 21 6.53 -28.68 -16.94
CA LEU A 21 6.71 -27.38 -16.30
C LEU A 21 8.20 -27.04 -16.44
N ARG A 22 8.55 -26.26 -17.47
CA ARG A 22 9.90 -25.73 -17.63
C ARG A 22 10.12 -24.78 -16.46
N ALA A 23 10.84 -25.24 -15.43
CA ALA A 23 11.31 -24.37 -14.37
C ALA A 23 11.98 -23.15 -15.02
N ALA A 24 11.56 -21.95 -14.61
CA ALA A 24 12.29 -20.75 -14.97
C ALA A 24 13.76 -20.96 -14.56
N PRO A 25 14.74 -20.51 -15.36
CA PRO A 25 16.13 -20.63 -14.96
C PRO A 25 16.28 -20.02 -13.56
N GLU A 26 16.77 -20.81 -12.62
CA GLU A 26 17.23 -20.33 -11.32
C GLU A 26 18.31 -19.29 -11.63
N VAL A 27 17.95 -18.00 -11.59
CA VAL A 27 18.93 -16.92 -11.72
C VAL A 27 19.65 -16.88 -10.38
N THR A 28 20.63 -17.78 -10.21
CA THR A 28 21.54 -17.77 -9.08
C THR A 28 22.52 -16.62 -9.29
N ALA A 29 22.21 -15.47 -8.70
CA ALA A 29 23.13 -14.36 -8.66
C ALA A 29 24.43 -14.80 -7.95
N PRO A 30 25.62 -14.41 -8.46
CA PRO A 30 26.87 -14.74 -7.80
C PRO A 30 26.90 -14.09 -6.39
N PRO A 31 27.41 -14.80 -5.36
CA PRO A 31 27.54 -14.22 -4.02
C PRO A 31 28.33 -12.92 -4.06
N GLY A 32 27.79 -11.86 -3.44
CA GLY A 32 28.48 -10.57 -3.37
C GLY A 32 28.36 -9.68 -4.61
N ASP A 33 27.55 -10.06 -5.61
CA ASP A 33 27.26 -9.20 -6.76
C ASP A 33 26.12 -8.21 -6.43
N LEU A 34 26.50 -6.99 -6.07
CA LEU A 34 25.56 -5.93 -5.70
C LEU A 34 24.58 -5.58 -6.83
N PRO A 35 25.00 -5.34 -8.09
CA PRO A 35 24.08 -5.19 -9.22
C PRO A 35 23.05 -6.32 -9.36
N ALA A 36 23.47 -7.58 -9.21
CA ALA A 36 22.55 -8.71 -9.28
C ALA A 36 21.55 -8.72 -8.12
N ALA A 37 21.99 -8.39 -6.89
CA ALA A 37 21.11 -8.26 -5.73
C ALA A 37 20.06 -7.15 -5.92
N LEU A 38 20.46 -6.01 -6.49
CA LEU A 38 19.56 -4.89 -6.80
C LEU A 38 18.52 -5.28 -7.85
N ALA A 39 18.90 -6.03 -8.89
CA ALA A 39 17.99 -6.53 -9.90
C ALA A 39 16.95 -7.48 -9.29
N LEU A 40 17.39 -8.46 -8.48
CA LEU A 40 16.48 -9.37 -7.77
C LEU A 40 15.51 -8.60 -6.85
N PHE A 41 16.00 -7.57 -6.16
CA PHE A 41 15.15 -6.72 -5.31
C PHE A 41 14.11 -5.95 -6.13
N ALA A 42 14.50 -5.39 -7.28
CA ALA A 42 13.60 -4.69 -8.20
C ALA A 42 12.51 -5.61 -8.77
N GLU A 43 12.87 -6.88 -9.05
CA GLU A 43 11.95 -7.94 -9.46
C GLU A 43 11.08 -8.49 -8.31
N ARG A 44 11.22 -7.95 -7.09
CA ARG A 44 10.54 -8.39 -5.86
C ARG A 44 10.89 -9.83 -5.44
N ARG A 45 11.99 -10.38 -5.96
CA ARG A 45 12.54 -11.69 -5.59
C ARG A 45 13.35 -11.60 -4.31
N TYR A 46 12.67 -11.16 -3.24
CA TYR A 46 13.29 -10.78 -1.97
C TYR A 46 14.05 -11.92 -1.29
N ALA A 47 13.52 -13.15 -1.37
CA ALA A 47 14.15 -14.33 -0.80
C ALA A 47 15.50 -14.66 -1.47
N GLU A 48 15.64 -14.35 -2.76
CA GLU A 48 16.87 -14.57 -3.51
C GLU A 48 17.84 -13.38 -3.38
N ALA A 49 17.33 -12.15 -3.30
CA ALA A 49 18.14 -10.95 -3.16
C ALA A 49 18.91 -10.91 -1.82
N GLN A 50 18.27 -11.38 -0.73
CA GLN A 50 18.82 -11.28 0.61
C GLN A 50 20.20 -11.95 0.79
N PRO A 51 20.40 -13.24 0.48
CA PRO A 51 21.70 -13.89 0.67
C PRO A 51 22.81 -13.22 -0.16
N VAL A 52 22.46 -12.60 -1.30
CA VAL A 52 23.42 -11.85 -2.12
C VAL A 52 23.84 -10.56 -1.42
N PHE A 53 22.88 -9.78 -0.88
CA PHE A 53 23.21 -8.59 -0.07
C PHE A 53 23.99 -8.95 1.21
N GLU A 54 23.69 -10.07 1.86
CA GLU A 54 24.45 -10.56 3.02
C GLU A 54 25.89 -10.89 2.64
N ALA A 55 26.11 -11.52 1.47
CA ALA A 55 27.45 -11.77 0.94
C ALA A 55 28.20 -10.48 0.58
N VAL A 56 27.52 -9.47 0.01
CA VAL A 56 28.11 -8.13 -0.21
C VAL A 56 28.57 -7.53 1.11
N LEU A 57 27.72 -7.57 2.14
CA LEU A 57 28.01 -7.00 3.45
C LEU A 57 29.11 -7.77 4.20
N ALA A 58 29.21 -9.09 4.00
CA ALA A 58 30.28 -9.90 4.55
C ALA A 58 31.65 -9.55 3.95
N ALA A 59 31.69 -9.26 2.64
CA ALA A 59 32.90 -8.81 1.95
C ALA A 59 33.25 -7.36 2.28
N ASN A 60 32.23 -6.50 2.44
CA ASN A 60 32.39 -5.09 2.81
C ASN A 60 31.35 -4.69 3.89
N PRO A 61 31.72 -4.73 5.18
CA PRO A 61 30.82 -4.39 6.30
C PRO A 61 30.28 -2.96 6.32
N HIS A 62 30.86 -2.07 5.49
CA HIS A 62 30.49 -0.67 5.35
C HIS A 62 29.79 -0.36 4.02
N ASP A 63 29.35 -1.37 3.27
CA ASP A 63 28.58 -1.16 2.05
C ASP A 63 27.18 -0.58 2.40
N THR A 64 27.02 0.72 2.18
CA THR A 64 25.77 1.44 2.51
C THR A 64 24.58 0.96 1.69
N THR A 65 24.80 0.47 0.47
CA THR A 65 23.74 -0.01 -0.41
C THR A 65 23.21 -1.35 0.08
N ALA A 66 24.11 -2.28 0.43
CA ALA A 66 23.73 -3.56 1.02
C ALA A 66 23.02 -3.36 2.36
N LEU A 67 23.54 -2.49 3.24
CA LEU A 67 22.89 -2.13 4.50
C LEU A 67 21.47 -1.56 4.29
N LEU A 68 21.31 -0.61 3.36
CA LEU A 68 20.01 -0.05 3.01
C LEU A 68 19.02 -1.14 2.58
N HIS A 69 19.41 -2.01 1.64
CA HIS A 69 18.51 -3.01 1.10
C HIS A 69 18.19 -4.12 2.12
N LEU A 70 19.15 -4.53 2.95
CA LEU A 70 18.88 -5.44 4.07
C LEU A 70 17.94 -4.81 5.11
N GLY A 71 18.08 -3.51 5.39
CA GLY A 71 17.14 -2.76 6.22
C GLY A 71 15.71 -2.75 5.64
N LYS A 72 15.56 -2.52 4.33
CA LYS A 72 14.27 -2.55 3.64
C LYS A 72 13.65 -3.96 3.62
N LEU A 73 14.46 -5.00 3.46
CA LEU A 73 14.01 -6.40 3.54
C LEU A 73 13.54 -6.76 4.96
N ALA A 74 14.31 -6.39 5.98
CA ALA A 74 13.93 -6.57 7.38
C ALA A 74 12.60 -5.85 7.70
N ALA A 75 12.42 -4.62 7.21
CA ALA A 75 11.16 -3.88 7.37
C ALA A 75 9.97 -4.60 6.71
N LYS A 76 10.14 -5.14 5.49
CA LYS A 76 9.10 -5.94 4.80
C LYS A 76 8.73 -7.21 5.57
N ARG A 77 9.68 -7.83 6.27
CA ARG A 77 9.47 -8.98 7.16
C ARG A 77 8.95 -8.61 8.56
N ARG A 78 8.74 -7.32 8.83
CA ARG A 78 8.34 -6.79 10.15
C ARG A 78 9.38 -7.00 11.25
N GLU A 79 10.64 -7.22 10.88
CA GLU A 79 11.81 -7.30 11.76
C GLU A 79 12.31 -5.88 12.07
N ARG A 80 11.50 -5.15 12.83
CA ARG A 80 11.62 -3.69 13.00
C ARG A 80 12.94 -3.25 13.64
N GLU A 81 13.40 -3.99 14.64
CA GLU A 81 14.67 -3.71 15.33
C GLU A 81 15.85 -3.88 14.38
N LEU A 82 15.86 -4.96 13.61
CA LEU A 82 16.90 -5.25 12.63
C LEU A 82 16.91 -4.22 11.48
N ALA A 83 15.72 -3.76 11.06
CA ALA A 83 15.62 -2.68 10.07
C ALA A 83 16.27 -1.38 10.57
N VAL A 84 15.98 -0.99 11.83
CA VAL A 84 16.58 0.19 12.45
C VAL A 84 18.10 0.04 12.60
N ASP A 85 18.60 -1.16 12.92
CA ASP A 85 20.04 -1.42 13.01
C ASP A 85 20.76 -1.25 11.67
N TYR A 86 20.32 -1.96 10.63
CA TYR A 86 20.94 -1.87 9.30
C TYR A 86 20.93 -0.44 8.75
N LEU A 87 19.80 0.25 8.85
CA LEU A 87 19.65 1.62 8.37
C LEU A 87 20.45 2.61 9.22
N GLY A 88 20.54 2.39 10.54
CA GLY A 88 21.36 3.20 11.44
C GLY A 88 22.85 3.08 11.12
N ARG A 89 23.33 1.87 10.82
CA ARG A 89 24.71 1.63 10.37
C ARG A 89 24.98 2.30 9.02
N ALA A 90 24.06 2.23 8.07
CA ALA A 90 24.19 2.91 6.79
C ALA A 90 24.26 4.43 6.98
N LEU A 91 23.38 4.99 7.80
CA LEU A 91 23.30 6.42 8.07
C LEU A 91 24.55 6.94 8.81
N ALA A 92 25.17 6.12 9.68
CA ALA A 92 26.42 6.49 10.33
C ALA A 92 27.59 6.65 9.34
N ILE A 93 27.54 5.97 8.20
CA ILE A 93 28.55 6.05 7.14
C ILE A 93 28.25 7.21 6.19
N ALA A 94 26.97 7.41 5.84
CA ALA A 94 26.50 8.46 4.93
C ALA A 94 25.39 9.30 5.59
N PRO A 95 25.74 10.21 6.53
CA PRO A 95 24.76 10.95 7.33
C PRO A 95 23.93 11.97 6.54
N ASP A 96 24.42 12.39 5.37
CA ASP A 96 23.76 13.36 4.49
C ASP A 96 23.10 12.71 3.26
N ASP A 97 22.98 11.38 3.23
CA ASP A 97 22.18 10.71 2.21
C ASP A 97 20.69 10.89 2.53
N PRO A 98 19.91 11.52 1.63
CA PRO A 98 18.52 11.85 1.91
C PRO A 98 17.62 10.60 1.97
N LEU A 99 17.92 9.57 1.18
CA LEU A 99 17.16 8.32 1.17
C LEU A 99 17.41 7.52 2.46
N LEU A 100 18.66 7.43 2.93
CA LEU A 100 18.97 6.78 4.21
C LEU A 100 18.31 7.50 5.38
N ASN A 101 18.33 8.83 5.40
CA ASN A 101 17.63 9.62 6.40
C ASN A 101 16.13 9.31 6.41
N PHE A 102 15.50 9.25 5.24
CA PHE A 102 14.08 8.93 5.14
C PHE A 102 13.75 7.49 5.58
N GLU A 103 14.47 6.50 5.06
CA GLU A 103 14.23 5.08 5.33
C GLU A 103 14.50 4.76 6.82
N TYR A 104 15.58 5.29 7.40
CA TYR A 104 15.84 5.21 8.84
C TYR A 104 14.74 5.88 9.65
N GLY A 105 14.28 7.04 9.19
CA GLY A 105 13.16 7.77 9.75
C GLY A 105 11.88 6.93 9.85
N ALA A 106 11.51 6.32 8.73
CA ALA A 106 10.34 5.45 8.60
C ALA A 106 10.46 4.20 9.48
N ALA A 107 11.62 3.53 9.46
CA ALA A 107 11.86 2.35 10.30
C ALA A 107 11.77 2.68 11.81
N CYS A 108 12.33 3.82 12.24
CA CYS A 108 12.23 4.28 13.62
C CYS A 108 10.80 4.59 14.03
N SER A 109 10.01 5.25 13.18
CA SER A 109 8.60 5.57 13.46
C SER A 109 7.76 4.30 13.63
N ILE A 110 7.90 3.35 12.71
CA ILE A 110 7.18 2.06 12.76
C ILE A 110 7.59 1.25 13.99
N HIS A 111 8.89 1.20 14.30
CA HIS A 111 9.38 0.50 15.48
C HIS A 111 8.86 1.15 16.78
N ALA A 112 8.85 2.48 16.85
CA ALA A 112 8.29 3.22 17.98
C ALA A 112 6.81 2.88 18.22
N GLY A 113 5.99 2.83 17.17
CA GLY A 113 4.58 2.45 17.28
C GLY A 113 4.33 1.06 17.88
N THR A 114 5.30 0.15 17.80
CA THR A 114 5.21 -1.19 18.42
C THR A 114 5.69 -1.27 19.86
N MET A 115 6.40 -0.25 20.36
CA MET A 115 6.94 -0.22 21.72
C MET A 115 6.01 0.48 22.74
N GLY A 116 4.78 0.82 22.33
CA GLY A 116 3.80 1.52 23.15
C GLY A 116 4.28 2.92 23.58
N THR A 117 3.94 3.32 24.82
CA THR A 117 4.21 4.67 25.37
C THR A 117 5.52 4.78 26.14
N SER A 118 6.47 3.86 25.92
CA SER A 118 7.74 3.84 26.66
C SER A 118 8.66 5.01 26.29
N PHE A 119 9.57 5.40 27.19
CA PHE A 119 10.61 6.40 26.88
C PHE A 119 11.49 5.99 25.69
N LYS A 120 11.72 4.68 25.50
CA LYS A 120 12.41 4.15 24.33
C LYS A 120 11.62 4.38 23.04
N ALA A 121 10.30 4.18 23.08
CA ALA A 121 9.40 4.49 21.97
C ALA A 121 9.45 5.98 21.59
N LEU A 122 9.35 6.86 22.58
CA LEU A 122 9.46 8.31 22.36
C LEU A 122 10.83 8.71 21.78
N GLY A 123 11.91 8.13 22.28
CA GLY A 123 13.26 8.35 21.76
C GLY A 123 13.41 7.90 20.31
N ALA A 124 12.89 6.71 19.97
CA ALA A 124 12.88 6.20 18.60
C ALA A 124 12.03 7.08 17.67
N ALA A 125 10.81 7.46 18.10
CA ALA A 125 9.94 8.34 17.32
C ALA A 125 10.60 9.69 17.05
N ARG A 126 11.27 10.29 18.05
CA ARG A 126 11.98 11.58 17.89
C ARG A 126 13.15 11.47 16.91
N ARG A 127 13.96 10.39 17.00
CA ARG A 127 15.04 10.14 16.02
C ARG A 127 14.47 9.98 14.62
N GLY A 128 13.37 9.24 14.50
CA GLY A 128 12.69 9.00 13.23
C GLY A 128 12.27 10.31 12.56
N ARG A 129 11.60 11.18 13.33
CA ARG A 129 11.19 12.52 12.89
C ARG A 129 12.37 13.36 12.44
N GLN A 130 13.44 13.43 13.23
CA GLN A 130 14.62 14.23 12.91
C GLN A 130 15.28 13.77 11.60
N ALA A 131 15.35 12.47 11.37
CA ALA A 131 15.87 11.92 10.12
C ALA A 131 14.97 12.25 8.92
N MET A 132 13.64 12.14 9.05
CA MET A 132 12.71 12.57 8.00
C MET A 132 12.80 14.08 7.72
N GLU A 133 12.89 14.91 8.76
CA GLU A 133 13.11 16.37 8.63
C GLU A 133 14.42 16.65 7.88
N ARG A 134 15.49 15.89 8.16
CA ARG A 134 16.76 15.98 7.44
C ARG A 134 16.64 15.57 5.97
N ALA A 135 15.93 14.48 5.66
CA ALA A 135 15.68 14.05 4.28
C ALA A 135 14.96 15.13 3.46
N VAL A 136 13.91 15.75 4.01
CA VAL A 136 13.20 16.87 3.36
C VAL A 136 14.08 18.12 3.24
N ALA A 137 14.95 18.39 4.20
CA ALA A 137 15.88 19.52 4.12
C ALA A 137 16.95 19.31 3.03
N LEU A 138 17.40 18.07 2.82
CA LEU A 138 18.36 17.69 1.78
C LEU A 138 17.71 17.69 0.38
N GLU A 139 16.48 17.19 0.25
CA GLU A 139 15.74 17.17 -1.00
C GLU A 139 14.31 17.75 -0.86
N PRO A 140 14.17 19.09 -0.87
CA PRO A 140 12.88 19.75 -0.64
C PRO A 140 11.88 19.57 -1.78
N SER A 141 12.26 19.11 -2.97
CA SER A 141 11.32 18.81 -4.05
C SER A 141 10.86 17.36 -4.07
N ASN A 142 11.39 16.50 -3.18
CA ASN A 142 11.08 15.08 -3.18
C ASN A 142 9.73 14.82 -2.49
N LEU A 143 8.73 14.53 -3.32
CA LEU A 143 7.35 14.29 -2.89
C LEU A 143 7.22 13.12 -1.92
N MET A 144 8.03 12.06 -2.08
CA MET A 144 8.00 10.89 -1.19
C MET A 144 8.42 11.28 0.23
N PHE A 145 9.46 12.09 0.37
CA PHE A 145 9.94 12.52 1.69
C PHE A 145 8.95 13.44 2.38
N ARG A 146 8.35 14.37 1.64
CA ARG A 146 7.31 15.25 2.16
C ARG A 146 6.08 14.49 2.60
N GLN A 147 5.65 13.51 1.79
CA GLN A 147 4.49 12.67 2.11
C GLN A 147 4.73 11.86 3.38
N GLY A 148 5.89 11.19 3.52
CA GLY A 148 6.18 10.44 4.74
C GLY A 148 6.32 11.32 5.99
N LEU A 149 6.89 12.53 5.85
CA LEU A 149 6.96 13.49 6.96
C LEU A 149 5.56 14.04 7.34
N LEU A 150 4.70 14.28 6.36
CA LEU A 150 3.30 14.64 6.57
C LEU A 150 2.57 13.55 7.35
N GLU A 151 2.69 12.29 6.94
CA GLU A 151 2.09 11.14 7.62
C GLU A 151 2.58 11.02 9.05
N TYR A 152 3.88 11.16 9.28
CA TYR A 152 4.44 11.21 10.63
C TYR A 152 3.77 12.30 11.48
N TYR A 153 3.68 13.53 10.96
CA TYR A 153 3.07 14.63 11.70
C TYR A 153 1.58 14.44 11.95
N ALA A 154 0.85 13.77 11.05
CA ALA A 154 -0.58 13.52 11.20
C ALA A 154 -0.90 12.40 12.19
N GLU A 155 -0.07 11.35 12.25
CA GLU A 155 -0.37 10.13 13.02
C GLU A 155 0.34 10.05 14.37
N ALA A 156 1.54 10.62 14.50
CA ALA A 156 2.30 10.50 15.74
C ALA A 156 1.63 11.27 16.89
N PRO A 157 1.68 10.75 18.14
CA PRO A 157 1.23 11.52 19.29
C PRO A 157 1.95 12.86 19.42
N GLY A 158 1.27 13.89 19.90
CA GLY A 158 1.87 15.23 20.10
C GLY A 158 3.14 15.20 20.96
N ILE A 159 3.17 14.33 21.97
CA ILE A 159 4.36 14.10 22.83
C ILE A 159 5.58 13.54 22.07
N ALA A 160 5.34 12.78 20.99
CA ALA A 160 6.38 12.25 20.11
C ALA A 160 6.77 13.27 19.03
N GLY A 161 5.99 14.34 18.86
CA GLY A 161 6.25 15.42 17.92
C GLY A 161 5.31 15.49 16.72
N GLY A 162 4.19 14.75 16.74
CA GLY A 162 3.10 14.93 15.78
C GLY A 162 2.45 16.32 15.90
N SER A 163 1.93 16.82 14.78
CA SER A 163 1.31 18.15 14.69
C SER A 163 0.53 18.29 13.37
N MET A 164 -0.81 18.38 13.44
CA MET A 164 -1.64 18.61 12.25
C MET A 164 -1.27 19.89 11.50
N ARG A 165 -0.91 20.98 12.21
CA ARG A 165 -0.40 22.20 11.59
C ARG A 165 0.80 21.92 10.69
N LYS A 166 1.80 21.18 11.19
CA LYS A 166 2.98 20.82 10.38
C LYS A 166 2.64 19.85 9.25
N ALA A 167 1.65 18.98 9.43
CA ALA A 167 1.16 18.12 8.37
C ALA A 167 0.56 18.95 7.22
N TYR A 168 -0.25 19.97 7.53
CA TYR A 168 -0.75 20.92 6.53
C TYR A 168 0.36 21.74 5.87
N GLU A 169 1.39 22.18 6.60
CA GLU A 169 2.57 22.84 6.02
C GLU A 169 3.27 21.94 4.98
N GLN A 170 3.35 20.62 5.24
CA GLN A 170 3.85 19.67 4.23
C GLN A 170 2.87 19.51 3.06
N ALA A 171 1.56 19.49 3.29
CA ALA A 171 0.56 19.41 2.22
C ALA A 171 0.62 20.64 1.29
N ASP A 172 0.83 21.84 1.85
CA ASP A 172 1.06 23.08 1.11
C ASP A 172 2.35 22.99 0.28
N ALA A 173 3.44 22.48 0.87
CA ALA A 173 4.71 22.30 0.18
C ALA A 173 4.64 21.25 -0.94
N ILE A 174 3.87 20.16 -0.76
CA ILE A 174 3.55 19.19 -1.81
C ILE A 174 2.75 19.87 -2.91
N SER A 175 1.72 20.66 -2.56
CA SER A 175 0.88 21.40 -3.51
C SER A 175 1.65 22.37 -4.38
N ALA A 176 2.73 22.96 -3.87
CA ALA A 176 3.63 23.83 -4.62
C ALA A 176 4.47 23.08 -5.69
N ILE A 177 4.61 21.76 -5.55
CA ILE A 177 5.35 20.89 -6.48
C ILE A 177 4.38 20.18 -7.43
N ASP A 178 3.32 19.60 -6.89
CA ASP A 178 2.25 18.89 -7.60
C ASP A 178 0.90 19.20 -6.93
N LEU A 179 0.08 19.98 -7.64
CA LEU A 179 -1.22 20.45 -7.16
C LEU A 179 -2.17 19.30 -6.80
N ASN A 180 -2.17 18.21 -7.56
CA ASN A 180 -3.08 17.09 -7.32
C ASN A 180 -2.63 16.27 -6.11
N GLN A 181 -1.33 16.00 -5.98
CA GLN A 181 -0.80 15.32 -4.79
C GLN A 181 -1.00 16.16 -3.53
N GLY A 182 -0.84 17.48 -3.62
CA GLY A 182 -1.12 18.40 -2.50
C GLY A 182 -2.60 18.37 -2.08
N ALA A 183 -3.50 18.35 -3.05
CA ALA A 183 -4.94 18.21 -2.79
C ALA A 183 -5.28 16.85 -2.14
N PHE A 184 -4.71 15.75 -2.61
CA PHE A 184 -4.91 14.44 -1.98
C PHE A 184 -4.35 14.36 -0.56
N ALA A 185 -3.17 14.94 -0.35
CA ALA A 185 -2.58 15.05 0.99
C ALA A 185 -3.50 15.82 1.93
N ARG A 186 -4.01 16.98 1.51
CA ARG A 186 -4.94 17.81 2.29
C ARG A 186 -6.27 17.11 2.57
N ALA A 187 -6.87 16.48 1.56
CA ALA A 187 -8.11 15.71 1.73
C ALA A 187 -7.92 14.56 2.74
N ASN A 188 -6.76 13.91 2.75
CA ASN A 188 -6.46 12.88 3.74
C ASN A 188 -6.30 13.46 5.15
N LEU A 189 -5.72 14.65 5.32
CA LEU A 189 -5.64 15.33 6.62
C LEU A 189 -7.03 15.69 7.15
N HIS A 190 -7.88 16.29 6.32
CA HIS A 190 -9.28 16.55 6.68
C HIS A 190 -10.02 15.28 7.12
N ARG A 191 -9.81 14.17 6.40
CA ARG A 191 -10.36 12.86 6.77
C ARG A 191 -9.86 12.37 8.13
N ILE A 192 -8.58 12.57 8.45
CA ILE A 192 -7.99 12.21 9.77
C ILE A 192 -8.62 13.04 10.89
N GLU A 193 -8.91 14.32 10.63
CA GLU A 193 -9.62 15.20 11.58
C GLU A 193 -11.12 14.91 11.69
N GLY A 194 -11.66 14.02 10.83
CA GLY A 194 -13.08 13.73 10.75
C GLY A 194 -13.89 14.78 9.97
N ASP A 195 -13.23 15.78 9.37
CA ASP A 195 -13.85 16.79 8.52
C ASP A 195 -14.08 16.25 7.10
N MET A 196 -15.09 15.39 6.98
CA MET A 196 -15.46 14.76 5.71
C MET A 196 -15.95 15.78 4.67
N MET A 197 -16.52 16.90 5.09
CA MET A 197 -16.99 17.97 4.20
C MET A 197 -15.82 18.64 3.48
N SER A 198 -14.81 19.09 4.22
CA SER A 198 -13.62 19.72 3.63
C SER A 198 -12.81 18.73 2.78
N ALA A 199 -12.77 17.45 3.18
CA ALA A 199 -12.16 16.39 2.37
C ALA A 199 -12.86 16.24 1.01
N LEU A 200 -14.20 16.15 1.01
CA LEU A 200 -15.00 16.07 -0.22
C LEU A 200 -14.88 17.33 -1.07
N GLN A 201 -14.86 18.51 -0.47
CA GLN A 201 -14.67 19.78 -1.20
C GLN A 201 -13.31 19.81 -1.91
N THR A 202 -12.23 19.47 -1.20
CA THR A 202 -10.88 19.42 -1.78
C THR A 202 -10.81 18.44 -2.96
N LEU A 203 -11.45 17.28 -2.85
CA LEU A 203 -11.50 16.27 -3.91
C LEU A 203 -12.38 16.71 -5.09
N ALA A 204 -13.50 17.39 -4.81
CA ALA A 204 -14.36 17.96 -5.83
C ALA A 204 -13.60 18.97 -6.71
N GLU A 205 -12.78 19.84 -6.12
CA GLU A 205 -11.98 20.79 -6.89
C GLU A 205 -10.99 20.10 -7.85
N VAL A 206 -10.45 18.94 -7.46
CA VAL A 206 -9.61 18.13 -8.37
C VAL A 206 -10.45 17.55 -9.51
N ILE A 207 -11.63 17.01 -9.22
CA ILE A 207 -12.55 16.47 -10.23
C ILE A 207 -13.01 17.57 -11.19
N ASP A 208 -13.32 18.77 -10.69
CA ASP A 208 -13.79 19.88 -11.51
C ASP A 208 -12.71 20.37 -12.50
N ARG A 209 -11.43 20.30 -12.11
CA ARG A 209 -10.28 20.58 -12.99
C ARG A 209 -9.90 19.39 -13.89
N SER A 210 -10.14 18.17 -13.44
CA SER A 210 -9.74 16.95 -14.12
C SER A 210 -10.81 15.86 -13.92
N PRO A 211 -11.91 15.89 -14.71
CA PRO A 211 -13.09 15.05 -14.48
C PRO A 211 -12.84 13.54 -14.55
N GLU A 212 -11.77 13.12 -15.23
CA GLU A 212 -11.37 11.72 -15.35
C GLU A 212 -10.21 11.33 -14.43
N ASN A 213 -9.90 12.17 -13.43
CA ASN A 213 -8.88 11.83 -12.43
C ASN A 213 -9.38 10.67 -11.56
N TYR A 214 -8.96 9.45 -11.91
CA TYR A 214 -9.36 8.20 -11.24
C TYR A 214 -9.16 8.25 -9.72
N PHE A 215 -8.03 8.77 -9.26
CA PHE A 215 -7.74 8.86 -7.84
C PHE A 215 -8.73 9.79 -7.13
N ALA A 216 -9.01 10.97 -7.69
CA ALA A 216 -9.97 11.90 -7.10
C ALA A 216 -11.39 11.33 -7.07
N LEU A 217 -11.85 10.73 -8.17
CA LEU A 217 -13.15 10.08 -8.27
C LEU A 217 -13.31 8.97 -7.23
N TYR A 218 -12.33 8.07 -7.13
CA TYR A 218 -12.36 6.99 -6.15
C TYR A 218 -12.30 7.49 -4.71
N GLN A 219 -11.44 8.46 -4.42
CA GLN A 219 -11.31 9.03 -3.08
C GLN A 219 -12.58 9.77 -2.65
N PHE A 220 -13.21 10.52 -3.57
CA PHE A 220 -14.47 11.21 -3.33
C PHE A 220 -15.56 10.19 -3.00
N GLY A 221 -15.74 9.18 -3.85
CA GLY A 221 -16.72 8.11 -3.61
C GLY A 221 -16.46 7.33 -2.31
N ARG A 222 -15.20 7.08 -1.97
CA ARG A 222 -14.85 6.42 -0.70
C ARG A 222 -15.18 7.29 0.52
N CYS A 223 -14.93 8.60 0.44
CA CYS A 223 -15.32 9.56 1.48
C CYS A 223 -16.85 9.64 1.61
N SER A 224 -17.59 9.66 0.50
CA SER A 224 -19.05 9.62 0.51
C SER A 224 -19.59 8.35 1.17
N ALA A 225 -19.07 7.18 0.78
CA ALA A 225 -19.44 5.90 1.37
C ALA A 225 -19.17 5.85 2.89
N ALA A 226 -18.06 6.43 3.36
CA ALA A 226 -17.71 6.42 4.77
C ALA A 226 -18.49 7.44 5.62
N SER A 227 -19.00 8.52 5.02
CA SER A 227 -19.58 9.66 5.74
C SER A 227 -21.08 9.82 5.58
N GLY A 228 -21.69 9.22 4.55
CA GLY A 228 -23.09 9.49 4.19
C GLY A 228 -23.29 10.82 3.46
N ILE A 229 -22.23 11.52 3.10
CA ILE A 229 -22.28 12.86 2.50
C ILE A 229 -22.08 12.78 0.99
N ALA A 230 -22.87 13.55 0.24
CA ALA A 230 -22.80 13.64 -1.22
C ALA A 230 -22.89 12.26 -1.92
N LEU A 231 -23.76 11.39 -1.42
CA LEU A 231 -23.89 9.99 -1.84
C LEU A 231 -24.11 9.85 -3.34
N GLU A 232 -24.98 10.65 -3.96
CA GLU A 232 -25.28 10.59 -5.38
C GLU A 232 -24.08 10.99 -6.25
N ARG A 233 -23.37 12.06 -5.87
CA ARG A 233 -22.13 12.47 -6.55
C ARG A 233 -21.03 11.43 -6.34
N GLY A 234 -20.94 10.84 -5.15
CA GLY A 234 -20.01 9.76 -4.83
C GLY A 234 -20.27 8.52 -5.68
N LEU A 235 -21.53 8.11 -5.83
CA LEU A 235 -21.97 7.02 -6.69
C LEU A 235 -21.58 7.27 -8.14
N SER A 236 -21.92 8.45 -8.68
CA SER A 236 -21.58 8.84 -10.05
C SER A 236 -20.05 8.83 -10.27
N SER A 237 -19.28 9.31 -9.29
CA SER A 237 -17.82 9.30 -9.36
C SER A 237 -17.25 7.88 -9.42
N LEU A 238 -17.77 6.94 -8.62
CA LEU A 238 -17.31 5.55 -8.63
C LEU A 238 -17.74 4.81 -9.90
N GLN A 239 -18.93 5.10 -10.44
CA GLN A 239 -19.36 4.58 -11.73
C GLN A 239 -18.38 5.03 -12.83
N LYS A 240 -17.96 6.31 -12.80
CA LYS A 240 -16.95 6.80 -13.73
C LYS A 240 -15.61 6.08 -13.60
N CYS A 241 -15.18 5.71 -12.38
CA CYS A 241 -13.98 4.87 -12.21
C CYS A 241 -14.08 3.54 -12.97
N LEU A 242 -15.25 2.91 -13.05
CA LEU A 242 -15.43 1.64 -13.76
C LEU A 242 -15.38 1.77 -15.29
N GLU A 243 -15.51 2.99 -15.82
CA GLU A 243 -15.36 3.29 -17.24
C GLU A 243 -13.91 3.61 -17.64
N LEU A 244 -13.06 3.91 -16.66
CA LEU A 244 -11.68 4.33 -16.87
C LEU A 244 -10.69 3.16 -16.70
N PRO A 245 -9.56 3.16 -17.41
CA PRO A 245 -8.49 2.21 -17.13
C PRO A 245 -7.93 2.49 -15.73
N ALA A 246 -7.96 1.48 -14.85
CA ALA A 246 -7.42 1.61 -13.50
C ALA A 246 -5.90 1.88 -13.57
N PRO A 247 -5.40 2.99 -12.99
CA PRO A 247 -3.97 3.30 -13.00
C PRO A 247 -3.20 2.33 -12.10
N ASP A 248 -1.88 2.25 -12.30
CA ASP A 248 -1.00 1.56 -11.34
C ASP A 248 -1.18 2.17 -9.94
N LYS A 249 -1.31 1.31 -8.92
CA LYS A 249 -1.68 1.67 -7.53
C LYS A 249 -3.07 2.30 -7.34
N GLY A 250 -3.88 2.40 -8.39
CA GLY A 250 -5.30 2.72 -8.29
C GLY A 250 -6.06 1.64 -7.54
N ALA A 251 -7.17 1.99 -6.92
CA ALA A 251 -8.03 0.99 -6.30
C ALA A 251 -8.56 0.04 -7.37
N PRO A 252 -8.38 -1.29 -7.24
CA PRO A 252 -8.92 -2.23 -8.22
C PRO A 252 -10.46 -2.18 -8.25
N PRO A 253 -11.08 -2.62 -9.37
CA PRO A 253 -12.54 -2.57 -9.55
C PRO A 253 -13.34 -3.20 -8.41
N ALA A 254 -12.79 -4.21 -7.74
CA ALA A 254 -13.43 -4.84 -6.59
C ALA A 254 -13.76 -3.85 -5.46
N TYR A 255 -12.83 -2.95 -5.10
CA TYR A 255 -13.09 -1.95 -4.08
C TYR A 255 -14.00 -0.83 -4.57
N VAL A 256 -14.02 -0.54 -5.88
CA VAL A 256 -14.95 0.43 -6.46
C VAL A 256 -16.38 -0.09 -6.32
N TRP A 257 -16.63 -1.35 -6.74
CA TRP A 257 -17.91 -2.02 -6.56
C TRP A 257 -18.35 -2.10 -5.10
N TRP A 258 -17.41 -2.38 -4.19
CA TRP A 258 -17.71 -2.38 -2.76
C TRP A 258 -18.22 -1.02 -2.28
N ARG A 259 -17.53 0.07 -2.62
CA ARG A 259 -17.98 1.43 -2.23
C ARG A 259 -19.31 1.81 -2.88
N ILE A 260 -19.57 1.40 -4.12
CA ILE A 260 -20.87 1.57 -4.77
C ILE A 260 -21.97 0.87 -3.95
N GLY A 261 -21.74 -0.38 -3.54
CA GLY A 261 -22.69 -1.13 -2.71
C GLY A 261 -23.01 -0.43 -1.39
N GLN A 262 -21.98 0.08 -0.70
CA GLN A 262 -22.14 0.81 0.56
C GLN A 262 -22.94 2.12 0.38
N ILE A 263 -22.70 2.85 -0.70
CA ILE A 263 -23.47 4.07 -1.02
C ILE A 263 -24.92 3.72 -1.34
N GLN A 264 -25.18 2.70 -2.16
CA GLN A 264 -26.53 2.29 -2.53
C GLN A 264 -27.35 1.82 -1.32
N ALA A 265 -26.70 1.11 -0.37
CA ALA A 265 -27.34 0.72 0.87
C ALA A 265 -27.78 1.95 1.70
N GLN A 266 -26.93 2.99 1.76
CA GLN A 266 -27.25 4.25 2.45
C GLN A 266 -28.32 5.08 1.73
N LEU A 267 -28.41 4.99 0.41
CA LEU A 267 -29.49 5.57 -0.39
C LEU A 267 -30.81 4.78 -0.28
N GLY A 268 -30.79 3.59 0.35
CA GLY A 268 -31.96 2.73 0.52
C GLY A 268 -32.24 1.79 -0.66
N ASP A 269 -31.44 1.81 -1.73
CA ASP A 269 -31.57 0.87 -2.84
C ASP A 269 -30.84 -0.44 -2.52
N LYS A 270 -31.49 -1.27 -1.70
CA LYS A 270 -30.97 -2.58 -1.29
C LYS A 270 -30.66 -3.49 -2.47
N SER A 271 -31.47 -3.42 -3.53
CA SER A 271 -31.30 -4.28 -4.71
C SER A 271 -30.02 -3.91 -5.47
N ALA A 272 -29.80 -2.62 -5.73
CA ALA A 272 -28.57 -2.14 -6.34
C ALA A 272 -27.36 -2.37 -5.42
N ALA A 273 -27.51 -2.17 -4.12
CA ALA A 273 -26.47 -2.43 -3.13
C ALA A 273 -26.00 -3.89 -3.19
N ARG A 274 -26.94 -4.83 -3.15
CA ARG A 274 -26.68 -6.27 -3.24
C ARG A 274 -25.96 -6.64 -4.53
N LEU A 275 -26.45 -6.14 -5.67
CA LEU A 275 -25.81 -6.41 -6.97
C LEU A 275 -24.34 -5.93 -7.00
N ALA A 276 -24.08 -4.73 -6.49
CA ALA A 276 -22.73 -4.17 -6.46
C ALA A 276 -21.80 -4.95 -5.52
N LEU A 277 -22.26 -5.34 -4.33
CA LEU A 277 -21.45 -6.13 -3.41
C LEU A 277 -21.15 -7.55 -3.94
N LEU A 278 -22.09 -8.17 -4.67
CA LEU A 278 -21.82 -9.44 -5.35
C LEU A 278 -20.76 -9.31 -6.45
N GLN A 279 -20.73 -8.19 -7.18
CA GLN A 279 -19.62 -7.92 -8.12
C GLN A 279 -18.29 -7.79 -7.40
N ALA A 280 -18.26 -7.09 -6.26
CA ALA A 280 -17.07 -7.01 -5.43
C ALA A 280 -16.64 -8.40 -4.92
N GLN A 281 -17.57 -9.23 -4.45
CA GLN A 281 -17.30 -10.55 -3.87
C GLN A 281 -16.77 -11.53 -4.92
N LYS A 282 -17.28 -11.46 -6.15
CA LYS A 282 -16.73 -12.24 -7.27
C LYS A 282 -15.25 -11.96 -7.50
N LEU A 283 -14.81 -10.73 -7.27
CA LEU A 283 -13.41 -10.30 -7.45
C LEU A 283 -12.56 -10.48 -6.18
N LEU A 284 -13.19 -10.59 -5.01
CA LEU A 284 -12.57 -10.80 -3.70
C LEU A 284 -13.30 -11.91 -2.93
N PRO A 285 -13.23 -13.18 -3.39
CA PRO A 285 -14.05 -14.26 -2.85
C PRO A 285 -13.74 -14.60 -1.38
N ASP A 286 -12.51 -14.34 -0.95
CA ASP A 286 -12.01 -14.67 0.39
C ASP A 286 -12.05 -13.48 1.38
N ASP A 287 -12.62 -12.32 0.99
CA ASP A 287 -12.71 -11.16 1.87
C ASP A 287 -13.86 -11.33 2.88
N ALA A 288 -13.50 -11.66 4.12
CA ALA A 288 -14.47 -11.93 5.19
C ALA A 288 -15.33 -10.73 5.56
N LYS A 289 -14.84 -9.49 5.40
CA LYS A 289 -15.62 -8.29 5.72
C LYS A 289 -16.70 -8.07 4.66
N LEU A 290 -16.33 -8.22 3.39
CA LEU A 290 -17.27 -8.13 2.30
C LEU A 290 -18.34 -9.22 2.37
N ALA A 291 -17.95 -10.46 2.72
CA ALA A 291 -18.90 -11.55 2.92
C ALA A 291 -19.91 -11.25 4.04
N ALA A 292 -19.46 -10.62 5.14
CA ALA A 292 -20.34 -10.20 6.24
C ALA A 292 -21.33 -9.11 5.79
N GLU A 293 -20.89 -8.08 5.07
CA GLU A 293 -21.78 -7.03 4.55
C GLU A 293 -22.85 -7.58 3.59
N VAL A 294 -22.51 -8.56 2.75
CA VAL A 294 -23.49 -9.24 1.88
C VAL A 294 -24.53 -10.01 2.70
N ALA A 295 -24.08 -10.76 3.72
CA ALA A 295 -24.97 -11.54 4.57
C ALA A 295 -25.92 -10.67 5.40
N GLU A 296 -25.45 -9.51 5.88
CA GLU A 296 -26.28 -8.54 6.61
C GLU A 296 -27.43 -8.02 5.74
N LEU A 297 -27.19 -7.73 4.46
CA LEU A 297 -28.25 -7.31 3.54
C LEU A 297 -29.29 -8.41 3.29
N ASP A 298 -28.85 -9.66 3.16
CA ASP A 298 -29.74 -10.81 2.96
C ASP A 298 -30.60 -11.11 4.20
N ALA A 299 -30.11 -10.79 5.41
CA ALA A 299 -30.82 -11.04 6.67
C ALA A 299 -31.97 -10.05 6.95
N VAL A 300 -31.99 -8.88 6.31
CA VAL A 300 -33.05 -7.86 6.50
C VAL A 300 -34.29 -8.15 5.63
N ASP A 301 -34.16 -9.04 4.65
CA ASP A 301 -35.24 -9.39 3.70
C ASP A 301 -35.84 -10.80 3.96
N ALA A 302 -35.41 -11.49 5.03
CA ALA A 302 -35.90 -12.81 5.48
C ALA A 302 -36.86 -12.69 6.68
#